data_AF-A0A946P5P9-F1
#
_entry.id   AF-A0A946P5P9-F1
#
_cell.length_a   1.000
_cell.length_b   1.000
_cell.length_c   1.000
_cell.angle_alpha   90.00
_cell.angle_beta   90.00
_cell.angle_gamma   90.00
#
_symmetry.space_group_name_H-M   'P 1'
#
loop_
_entity.id
_entity.type
_entity.pdbx_description
1 polymer ?
#
loop_
_entity_poly.entity_id
_entity_poly.type
_entity_poly.pdbx_seq_one_letter_code
_entity_poly.pdbx_strand_id
1 'polypeptide(L)'
;QTEDQARSQHQGQVDQGYSALLVPNGEAPCATAEIHIAGTRTDPPRRREDELGDPNAPSVPATRSNMVALRESGCKAFTYRWNADHEMSTYLREKSGMAPPYSMDEYANPSFVLGISNWVLAANAYMNPWVHMETKSQNYAPIPPGTKVVGEMEIKNLFDKKDHEFVDVLVNIFDVESNRCYSSIELRAIYKLRGL
;
A
#
# COMPACT_ATOMS: atom_id res chain seq x y z
N GLN A 1 33.54 7.76 9.59
CA GLN A 1 32.17 7.63 10.07
C GLN A 1 31.65 6.31 9.50
N THR A 2 31.53 5.31 10.36
CA THR A 2 31.07 3.97 10.01
C THR A 2 29.56 4.03 9.86
N GLU A 3 29.03 3.65 8.69
CA GLU A 3 27.59 3.46 8.48
C GLU A 3 27.13 2.34 9.42
N ASP A 4 26.31 2.70 10.41
CA ASP A 4 25.65 1.76 11.31
C ASP A 4 24.49 1.12 10.52
N GLN A 5 24.81 0.12 9.69
CA GLN A 5 23.84 -0.58 8.87
C GLN A 5 23.01 -1.53 9.75
N ALA A 6 21.70 -1.29 9.82
CA ALA A 6 20.74 -2.20 10.43
C ALA A 6 20.83 -3.59 9.78
N ARG A 7 20.84 -4.64 10.60
CA ARG A 7 21.02 -6.03 10.11
C ARG A 7 19.66 -6.72 10.07
N SER A 8 19.24 -7.16 8.88
CA SER A 8 18.06 -8.02 8.74
C SER A 8 18.38 -9.41 9.29
N GLN A 9 17.56 -9.90 10.24
CA GLN A 9 17.65 -11.27 10.73
C GLN A 9 16.51 -12.10 10.13
N HIS A 10 16.88 -13.19 9.45
CA HIS A 10 15.96 -14.14 8.85
C HIS A 10 15.59 -15.21 9.88
N GLN A 11 14.32 -15.28 10.30
CA GLN A 11 13.84 -16.33 11.20
C GLN A 11 12.94 -17.29 10.45
N GLY A 12 13.52 -18.38 9.94
CA GLY A 12 12.81 -19.60 9.56
C GLY A 12 11.94 -19.53 8.30
N GLN A 13 12.30 -20.31 7.29
CA GLN A 13 11.39 -20.69 6.22
C GLN A 13 10.47 -21.79 6.76
N VAL A 14 9.18 -21.52 6.88
CA VAL A 14 8.16 -22.54 7.06
C VAL A 14 7.60 -22.86 5.67
N ASP A 15 7.13 -24.08 5.42
CA ASP A 15 6.84 -24.62 4.08
C ASP A 15 5.90 -23.76 3.20
N GLN A 16 5.20 -22.79 3.79
CA GLN A 16 4.26 -21.87 3.14
C GLN A 16 4.43 -20.39 3.55
N GLY A 17 5.55 -19.99 4.13
CA GLY A 17 5.72 -18.60 4.58
C GLY A 17 7.13 -18.20 4.97
N TYR A 18 7.29 -16.89 5.18
CA TYR A 18 8.54 -16.25 5.53
C TYR A 18 8.28 -15.08 6.47
N SER A 19 9.14 -14.93 7.47
CA SER A 19 9.14 -13.78 8.37
C SER A 19 10.54 -13.17 8.49
N ALA A 20 10.58 -11.87 8.72
CA ALA A 20 11.80 -11.12 8.95
C ALA A 20 11.59 -10.07 10.05
N LEU A 21 12.65 -9.82 10.80
CA LEU A 21 12.72 -8.74 11.77
C LEU A 21 13.86 -7.78 11.41
N LEU A 22 13.57 -6.49 11.52
CA LEU A 22 14.58 -5.45 11.48
C LEU A 22 14.99 -5.11 12.91
N VAL A 23 16.27 -5.35 13.22
CA VAL A 23 16.85 -5.08 14.54
C VAL A 23 18.00 -4.09 14.36
N PRO A 24 17.87 -2.84 14.85
CA PRO A 24 18.98 -1.91 14.89
C PRO A 24 20.08 -2.43 15.83
N ASN A 25 21.32 -2.02 15.60
CA ASN A 25 22.48 -2.58 16.27
C ASN A 25 22.41 -2.37 17.79
N GLY A 26 22.30 -3.46 18.57
CA GLY A 26 22.19 -3.41 20.04
C GLY A 26 20.82 -2.98 20.58
N GLU A 27 19.81 -2.82 19.74
CA GLU A 27 18.46 -2.38 20.13
C GLU A 27 17.41 -3.50 20.04
N ALA A 28 16.21 -3.21 20.53
CA ALA A 28 15.05 -4.08 20.33
C ALA A 28 14.58 -4.05 18.86
N PRO A 29 13.92 -5.12 18.36
CA PRO A 29 13.34 -5.12 17.02
C PRO A 29 12.41 -3.92 16.81
N CYS A 30 12.57 -3.23 15.67
CA CYS A 30 11.82 -2.01 15.35
C CYS A 30 10.82 -2.18 14.20
N ALA A 31 10.93 -3.26 13.42
CA ALA A 31 9.94 -3.61 12.40
C ALA A 31 9.89 -5.12 12.17
N THR A 32 8.73 -5.59 11.71
CA THR A 32 8.49 -6.98 11.32
C THR A 32 7.89 -7.02 9.92
N ALA A 33 8.18 -8.08 9.18
CA ALA A 33 7.54 -8.38 7.91
C ALA A 33 7.20 -9.87 7.87
N GLU A 34 6.01 -10.19 7.39
CA GLU A 34 5.53 -11.57 7.26
C GLU A 34 4.84 -11.73 5.91
N ILE A 35 5.09 -12.86 5.26
CA ILE A 35 4.39 -13.29 4.05
C ILE A 35 4.08 -14.77 4.18
N HIS A 36 2.90 -15.17 3.73
CA HIS A 36 2.51 -16.55 3.69
C HIS A 36 1.60 -16.81 2.49
N ILE A 37 1.61 -18.04 2.01
CA ILE A 37 0.63 -18.55 1.07
C ILE A 37 -0.57 -19.01 1.90
N ALA A 38 -1.73 -18.39 1.66
CA ALA A 38 -2.94 -18.75 2.38
C ALA A 38 -3.33 -20.21 2.06
N GLY A 39 -3.52 -21.03 3.09
CA GLY A 39 -4.00 -22.41 2.93
C GLY A 39 -5.45 -22.49 2.43
N THR A 40 -6.21 -21.40 2.59
CA THR A 40 -7.58 -21.28 2.10
C THR A 40 -7.67 -20.09 1.16
N ARG A 41 -8.20 -20.31 -0.05
CA ARG A 41 -8.46 -19.23 -1.00
C ARG A 41 -9.59 -18.35 -0.48
N THR A 42 -9.30 -17.08 -0.25
CA THR A 42 -10.31 -16.07 0.07
C THR A 42 -10.93 -15.55 -1.22
N ASP A 43 -12.25 -15.33 -1.19
CA ASP A 43 -12.94 -14.71 -2.31
C ASP A 43 -12.50 -13.24 -2.43
N PRO A 44 -12.11 -12.78 -3.63
CA PRO A 44 -11.78 -11.38 -3.83
C PRO A 44 -13.02 -10.49 -3.63
N PRO A 45 -12.86 -9.27 -3.10
CA PRO A 45 -13.98 -8.35 -2.98
C PRO A 45 -14.54 -7.97 -4.34
N ARG A 46 -15.79 -7.52 -4.35
CA ARG A 46 -16.42 -6.92 -5.54
C ARG A 46 -16.10 -5.43 -5.59
N ARG A 47 -15.89 -4.93 -6.80
CA ARG A 47 -15.71 -3.51 -7.06
C ARG A 47 -16.97 -2.73 -6.66
N ARG A 48 -16.80 -1.62 -5.94
CA ARG A 48 -17.90 -0.72 -5.53
C ARG A 48 -18.29 0.27 -6.61
N GLU A 49 -17.38 0.49 -7.56
CA GLU A 49 -17.53 1.47 -8.64
C GLU A 49 -17.58 2.90 -8.10
N ASP A 50 -16.70 3.19 -7.13
CA ASP A 50 -16.55 4.52 -6.56
C ASP A 50 -16.27 5.55 -7.68
N GLU A 51 -16.77 6.76 -7.52
CA GLU A 51 -16.61 7.83 -8.51
C GLU A 51 -15.13 8.14 -8.75
N LEU A 52 -14.74 8.24 -10.03
CA LEU A 52 -13.37 8.59 -10.39
C LEU A 52 -13.05 10.04 -9.99
N GLY A 53 -11.93 10.22 -9.29
CA GLY A 53 -11.40 11.54 -8.97
C GLY A 53 -10.75 12.20 -10.18
N ASP A 54 -10.77 13.53 -10.21
CA ASP A 54 -9.98 14.33 -11.15
C ASP A 54 -8.59 14.58 -10.55
N PRO A 55 -7.49 14.10 -11.19
CA PRO A 55 -6.13 14.34 -10.72
C PRO A 55 -5.73 15.82 -10.66
N ASN A 56 -6.47 16.69 -11.36
CA ASN A 56 -6.23 18.14 -11.39
C ASN A 56 -7.13 18.92 -10.43
N ALA A 57 -8.05 18.24 -9.72
CA ALA A 57 -8.89 18.90 -8.75
C ALA A 57 -8.05 19.47 -7.60
N PRO A 58 -8.47 20.61 -7.01
CA PRO A 58 -7.82 21.15 -5.82
C PRO A 58 -7.78 20.11 -4.71
N SER A 59 -6.60 19.89 -4.13
CA SER A 59 -6.46 18.89 -3.08
C SER A 59 -7.21 19.30 -1.81
N VAL A 60 -7.92 18.34 -1.22
CA VAL A 60 -8.62 18.54 0.06
C VAL A 60 -7.61 18.33 1.19
N PRO A 61 -7.38 19.29 2.09
CA PRO A 61 -6.43 19.11 3.19
C PRO A 61 -6.93 18.03 4.16
N ALA A 62 -6.03 17.19 4.66
CA ALA A 62 -6.35 16.09 5.59
C ALA A 62 -6.62 16.58 7.03
N THR A 63 -7.56 17.50 7.18
CA THR A 63 -8.08 17.90 8.50
C THR A 63 -9.00 16.81 9.04
N ARG A 64 -9.13 16.71 10.37
CA ARG A 64 -10.06 15.75 11.00
C ARG A 64 -11.47 15.83 10.42
N SER A 65 -11.99 17.04 10.19
CA SER A 65 -13.31 17.25 9.60
C SER A 65 -13.42 16.67 8.18
N ASN A 66 -12.40 16.90 7.34
CA ASN A 66 -12.41 16.39 5.98
C ASN A 66 -12.25 14.87 5.93
N MET A 67 -11.43 14.30 6.81
CA MET A 67 -11.27 12.85 6.93
C MET A 67 -12.58 12.18 7.39
N VAL A 68 -13.29 12.80 8.33
CA VAL A 68 -14.62 12.34 8.75
C VAL A 68 -15.61 12.41 7.60
N ALA A 69 -15.61 13.52 6.85
CA ALA A 69 -16.46 13.66 5.67
C ALA A 69 -16.18 12.56 4.63
N LEU A 70 -14.91 12.31 4.27
CA LEU A 70 -14.52 11.24 3.34
C LEU A 70 -14.97 9.85 3.81
N ARG A 71 -14.91 9.59 5.11
CA ARG A 71 -15.40 8.33 5.69
C ARG A 71 -16.91 8.16 5.52
N GLU A 72 -17.67 9.24 5.67
CA GLU A 72 -19.14 9.22 5.67
C GLU A 72 -19.74 9.32 4.26
N SER A 73 -19.14 10.14 3.39
CA SER A 73 -19.60 10.35 2.01
C SER A 73 -19.00 9.38 1.00
N GLY A 74 -17.98 8.62 1.40
CA GLY A 74 -17.17 7.83 0.49
C GLY A 74 -16.01 8.61 -0.12
N CYS A 75 -15.05 7.86 -0.64
CA CYS A 75 -13.84 8.37 -1.27
C CYS A 75 -13.94 8.28 -2.80
N LYS A 76 -13.06 9.00 -3.50
CA LYS A 76 -12.88 8.88 -4.94
C LYS A 76 -11.91 7.76 -5.29
N ALA A 77 -12.12 7.15 -6.44
CA ALA A 77 -11.22 6.17 -7.03
C ALA A 77 -10.24 6.81 -8.02
N PHE A 78 -9.05 6.22 -8.15
CA PHE A 78 -8.02 6.73 -9.05
C PHE A 78 -7.42 5.60 -9.87
N THR A 79 -7.11 5.90 -11.13
CA THR A 79 -6.54 4.89 -12.05
C THR A 79 -5.04 5.03 -12.19
N TYR A 80 -4.37 3.89 -12.31
CA TYR A 80 -2.93 3.77 -12.52
C TYR A 80 -2.66 2.79 -13.65
N ARG A 81 -1.44 2.79 -14.20
CA ARG A 81 -1.04 1.83 -15.22
C ARG A 81 0.28 1.20 -14.83
N TRP A 82 0.32 -0.13 -14.84
CA TRP A 82 1.58 -0.85 -14.74
C TRP A 82 2.21 -0.98 -16.12
N ASN A 83 3.47 -0.60 -16.25
CA ASN A 83 4.31 -0.89 -17.40
C ASN A 83 5.79 -0.80 -16.96
N ALA A 84 6.71 -1.24 -17.84
CA ALA A 84 8.14 -1.23 -17.56
C ALA A 84 8.71 0.19 -17.37
N ASP A 85 8.04 1.23 -17.87
CA ASP A 85 8.46 2.62 -17.78
C ASP A 85 7.93 3.32 -16.51
N HIS A 86 7.09 2.65 -15.72
CA HIS A 86 6.55 3.21 -14.49
C HIS A 86 7.69 3.46 -13.49
N GLU A 87 7.66 4.57 -12.75
CA GLU A 87 8.75 4.96 -11.83
C GLU A 87 9.10 3.86 -10.80
N MET A 88 8.09 3.08 -10.39
CA MET A 88 8.27 1.93 -9.49
C MET A 88 8.86 0.68 -10.15
N SER A 89 9.12 0.66 -11.46
CA SER A 89 9.68 -0.51 -12.16
C SER A 89 11.12 -0.81 -11.73
N THR A 90 11.86 0.22 -11.29
CA THR A 90 13.21 0.14 -10.73
C THR A 90 13.21 0.08 -9.20
N TYR A 91 12.16 -0.48 -8.59
CA TYR A 91 12.03 -0.56 -7.13
C TYR A 91 13.28 -1.16 -6.45
N LEU A 92 13.84 -2.22 -7.03
CA LEU A 92 15.22 -2.61 -6.74
C LEU A 92 16.15 -1.90 -7.73
N ARG A 93 17.30 -1.45 -7.21
CA ARG A 93 18.36 -0.80 -8.02
C ARG A 93 18.68 -1.61 -9.28
N GLU A 94 18.62 -2.93 -9.19
CA GLU A 94 18.78 -3.84 -10.32
C GLU A 94 17.54 -4.72 -10.50
N LYS A 95 16.87 -4.63 -11.67
CA LYS A 95 15.68 -5.44 -12.00
C LYS A 95 15.96 -6.95 -11.90
N SER A 96 17.18 -7.38 -12.26
CA SER A 96 17.65 -8.76 -12.15
C SER A 96 17.71 -9.29 -10.71
N GLY A 97 17.72 -8.41 -9.70
CA GLY A 97 17.66 -8.79 -8.29
C GLY A 97 16.25 -9.17 -7.82
N MET A 98 15.21 -8.92 -8.63
CA MET A 98 13.84 -9.30 -8.28
C MET A 98 13.55 -10.76 -8.64
N ALA A 99 12.61 -11.37 -7.91
CA ALA A 99 12.13 -12.73 -8.19
C ALA A 99 11.56 -12.86 -9.62
N PRO A 100 11.63 -14.06 -10.23
CA PRO A 100 11.20 -14.32 -11.61
C PRO A 100 9.86 -13.71 -12.05
N PRO A 101 8.78 -13.73 -11.23
CA PRO A 101 7.50 -13.14 -11.65
C PRO A 101 7.58 -11.64 -11.98
N TYR A 102 8.52 -10.92 -11.39
CA TYR A 102 8.68 -9.48 -11.58
C TYR A 102 9.80 -9.14 -12.58
N SER A 103 10.89 -9.93 -12.57
CA SER A 103 12.05 -9.66 -13.41
C SER A 103 11.93 -10.25 -14.81
N MET A 104 11.29 -11.41 -14.97
CA MET A 104 11.14 -12.13 -16.24
C MET A 104 9.71 -12.07 -16.79
N ASP A 105 8.71 -12.32 -15.95
CA ASP A 105 7.30 -12.34 -16.39
C ASP A 105 6.65 -10.93 -16.40
N GLU A 106 7.39 -9.93 -15.92
CA GLU A 106 7.03 -8.51 -15.93
C GLU A 106 5.70 -8.15 -15.24
N TYR A 107 5.22 -9.00 -14.33
CA TYR A 107 4.11 -8.65 -13.46
C TYR A 107 4.47 -7.45 -12.57
N ALA A 108 3.44 -6.72 -12.14
CA ALA A 108 3.65 -5.61 -11.21
C ALA A 108 4.35 -6.08 -9.94
N ASN A 109 5.42 -5.35 -9.58
CA ASN A 109 6.14 -5.63 -8.35
C ASN A 109 5.34 -5.18 -7.12
N PRO A 110 5.66 -5.70 -5.92
CA PRO A 110 4.93 -5.37 -4.69
C PRO A 110 4.92 -3.88 -4.37
N SER A 111 5.88 -3.12 -4.86
CA SER A 111 6.02 -1.69 -4.58
C SER A 111 5.10 -0.83 -5.42
N PHE A 112 4.79 -1.25 -6.64
CA PHE A 112 3.69 -0.65 -7.40
C PHE A 112 2.36 -0.91 -6.70
N VAL A 113 2.12 -2.15 -6.27
CA VAL A 113 0.89 -2.56 -5.56
C VAL A 113 0.72 -1.77 -4.26
N LEU A 114 1.78 -1.69 -3.45
CA LEU A 114 1.83 -0.88 -2.22
C LEU A 114 1.71 0.62 -2.53
N GLY A 115 2.35 1.09 -3.60
CA GLY A 115 2.31 2.48 -4.03
C GLY A 115 0.88 2.96 -4.26
N ILE A 116 0.02 2.12 -4.86
CA ILE A 116 -1.39 2.45 -5.10
C ILE A 116 -2.13 2.79 -3.79
N SER A 117 -1.90 2.06 -2.69
CA SER A 117 -2.58 2.39 -1.43
C SER A 117 -2.18 3.77 -0.90
N ASN A 118 -0.91 4.12 -1.03
CA ASN A 118 -0.41 5.45 -0.65
C ASN A 118 -0.93 6.54 -1.59
N TRP A 119 -0.91 6.32 -2.91
CA TRP A 119 -1.31 7.31 -3.91
C TRP A 119 -2.81 7.59 -3.85
N VAL A 120 -3.65 6.56 -3.71
CA VAL A 120 -5.11 6.75 -3.61
C VAL A 120 -5.49 7.52 -2.34
N LEU A 121 -4.83 7.22 -1.22
CA LEU A 121 -5.02 7.96 0.02
C LEU A 121 -4.61 9.44 -0.15
N ALA A 122 -3.42 9.69 -0.71
CA ALA A 122 -2.91 11.04 -0.94
C ALA A 122 -3.74 11.84 -1.97
N ALA A 123 -4.36 11.16 -2.94
CA ALA A 123 -5.23 11.79 -3.93
C ALA A 123 -6.61 12.16 -3.35
N ASN A 124 -7.08 11.44 -2.33
CA ASN A 124 -8.31 11.78 -1.61
C ASN A 124 -8.11 12.88 -0.56
N ALA A 125 -6.95 12.90 0.09
CA ALA A 125 -6.63 13.89 1.11
C ALA A 125 -5.15 14.26 1.08
N TYR A 126 -4.87 15.56 0.92
CA TYR A 126 -3.52 16.10 0.97
C TYR A 126 -3.01 16.15 2.41
N MET A 127 -1.95 15.39 2.66
CA MET A 127 -1.29 15.27 3.97
C MET A 127 0.14 15.78 3.85
N ASN A 128 0.56 16.65 4.77
CA ASN A 128 1.91 17.20 4.78
C ASN A 128 2.46 17.31 6.21
N PRO A 129 3.62 16.71 6.53
CA PRO A 129 4.12 15.37 6.17
C PRO A 129 3.31 14.25 6.86
N TRP A 130 3.30 13.06 6.26
CA TRP A 130 2.59 11.89 6.80
C TRP A 130 3.50 10.67 6.91
N VAL A 131 3.14 9.72 7.76
CA VAL A 131 3.94 8.53 8.05
C VAL A 131 3.14 7.27 7.83
N HIS A 132 3.57 6.45 6.87
CA HIS A 132 3.07 5.09 6.69
C HIS A 132 3.57 4.20 7.84
N MET A 133 2.68 3.45 8.50
CA MET A 133 3.02 2.69 9.70
C MET A 133 2.86 1.18 9.57
N GLU A 134 1.82 0.72 8.91
CA GLU A 134 1.54 -0.72 8.76
C GLU A 134 0.82 -0.96 7.45
N THR A 135 1.16 -2.04 6.78
CA THR A 135 0.41 -2.58 5.65
C THR A 135 0.11 -4.04 5.90
N LYS A 136 -1.14 -4.45 5.62
CA LYS A 136 -1.54 -5.85 5.47
C LYS A 136 -2.18 -6.02 4.11
N SER A 137 -1.63 -6.89 3.27
CA SER A 137 -2.11 -7.09 1.90
C SER A 137 -2.50 -8.53 1.64
N GLN A 138 -3.67 -8.74 1.02
CA GLN A 138 -4.05 -10.00 0.39
C GLN A 138 -3.96 -9.83 -1.13
N ASN A 139 -3.09 -10.60 -1.78
CA ASN A 139 -3.00 -10.65 -3.24
C ASN A 139 -3.82 -11.83 -3.77
N TYR A 140 -4.71 -11.57 -4.74
CA TYR A 140 -5.59 -12.57 -5.34
C TYR A 140 -5.13 -13.02 -6.72
N ALA A 141 -4.37 -12.17 -7.40
CA ALA A 141 -3.86 -12.40 -8.74
C ALA A 141 -2.69 -11.45 -9.05
N PRO A 142 -1.74 -11.85 -9.92
CA PRO A 142 -0.71 -10.94 -10.40
C PRO A 142 -1.31 -9.91 -11.39
N ILE A 143 -0.72 -8.72 -11.47
CA ILE A 143 -1.10 -7.64 -12.40
C ILE A 143 -0.21 -7.72 -13.64
N PRO A 144 -0.74 -8.05 -14.83
CA PRO A 144 0.03 -8.14 -16.07
C PRO A 144 0.65 -6.80 -16.53
N PRO A 145 1.71 -6.82 -17.36
CA PRO A 145 2.25 -5.61 -17.99
C PRO A 145 1.19 -4.94 -18.87
N GLY A 146 1.15 -3.60 -18.81
CA GLY A 146 0.20 -2.79 -19.57
C GLY A 146 -1.16 -2.63 -18.91
N THR A 147 -1.47 -3.40 -17.85
CA THR A 147 -2.78 -3.35 -17.19
C THR A 147 -3.08 -1.97 -16.61
N LYS A 148 -4.29 -1.47 -16.92
CA LYS A 148 -4.85 -0.28 -16.28
C LYS A 148 -5.66 -0.73 -15.07
N VAL A 149 -5.27 -0.27 -13.89
CA VAL A 149 -5.93 -0.58 -12.63
C VAL A 149 -6.63 0.63 -12.06
N VAL A 150 -7.60 0.40 -11.18
CA VAL A 150 -8.27 1.41 -10.37
C VAL A 150 -8.16 1.00 -8.90
N GLY A 151 -7.75 1.95 -8.07
CA GLY A 151 -7.75 1.80 -6.62
C GLY A 151 -8.99 2.45 -6.03
N GLU A 152 -9.80 1.66 -5.33
CA GLU A 152 -10.96 2.11 -4.57
C GLU A 152 -10.63 2.03 -3.08
N MET A 153 -10.78 3.14 -2.35
CA MET A 153 -10.45 3.20 -0.93
C MET A 153 -11.66 3.47 -0.06
N GLU A 154 -11.64 2.98 1.17
CA GLU A 154 -12.55 3.42 2.22
C GLU A 154 -11.77 3.67 3.51
N ILE A 155 -12.19 4.67 4.28
CA ILE A 155 -11.66 4.92 5.62
C ILE A 155 -12.36 3.95 6.59
N LYS A 156 -11.60 3.04 7.20
CA LYS A 156 -12.12 2.10 8.21
C LYS A 156 -12.13 2.72 9.60
N ASN A 157 -11.12 3.52 9.91
CA ASN A 157 -10.98 4.11 11.24
C ASN A 157 -10.25 5.46 11.21
N LEU A 158 -10.61 6.31 12.17
CA LEU A 158 -9.94 7.58 12.46
C LEU A 158 -9.78 7.70 13.97
N PHE A 159 -8.55 7.83 14.45
CA PHE A 159 -8.27 7.85 15.88
C PHE A 159 -7.02 8.64 16.20
N ASP A 160 -6.86 8.96 17.47
CA ASP A 160 -5.75 9.78 17.96
C ASP A 160 -4.96 8.99 18.99
N LYS A 161 -3.63 9.10 18.95
CA LYS A 161 -2.75 8.44 19.93
C LYS A 161 -1.49 9.26 20.12
N LYS A 162 -1.20 9.65 21.37
CA LYS A 162 -0.04 10.50 21.71
C LYS A 162 0.03 11.77 20.85
N ASP A 163 -1.12 12.43 20.69
CA ASP A 163 -1.29 13.68 19.92
C ASP A 163 -0.99 13.58 18.41
N HIS A 164 -0.93 12.36 17.87
CA HIS A 164 -0.92 12.10 16.43
C HIS A 164 -2.33 11.67 15.98
N GLU A 165 -2.75 12.10 14.80
CA GLU A 165 -4.00 11.66 14.17
C GLU A 165 -3.70 10.55 13.14
N PHE A 166 -4.38 9.42 13.30
CA PHE A 166 -4.21 8.20 12.52
C PHE A 166 -5.43 7.92 11.65
N VAL A 167 -5.16 7.32 10.49
CA VAL A 167 -6.17 6.76 9.61
C VAL A 167 -5.84 5.30 9.33
N ASP A 168 -6.86 4.46 9.42
CA ASP A 168 -6.84 3.11 8.85
C ASP A 168 -7.72 3.10 7.61
N VAL A 169 -7.18 2.67 6.48
CA VAL A 169 -7.91 2.58 5.20
C VAL A 169 -7.82 1.18 4.63
N LEU A 170 -8.87 0.77 3.92
CA LEU A 170 -8.84 -0.40 3.04
C LEU A 170 -8.81 0.09 1.61
N VAL A 171 -7.84 -0.39 0.82
CA VAL A 171 -7.72 -0.12 -0.61
C VAL A 171 -7.84 -1.42 -1.38
N ASN A 172 -8.76 -1.48 -2.32
CA ASN A 172 -8.92 -2.60 -3.24
C ASN A 172 -8.48 -2.17 -4.64
N ILE A 173 -7.69 -3.01 -5.30
CA ILE A 173 -7.12 -2.74 -6.62
C ILE A 173 -7.81 -3.64 -7.63
N PHE A 174 -8.46 -3.04 -8.62
CA PHE A 174 -9.21 -3.74 -9.65
C PHE A 174 -8.66 -3.45 -11.04
N ASP A 175 -8.82 -4.42 -11.94
CA ASP A 175 -8.74 -4.17 -13.37
C ASP A 175 -9.89 -3.26 -13.82
N VAL A 176 -9.59 -2.24 -14.63
CA VAL A 176 -10.60 -1.26 -15.06
C VAL A 176 -11.65 -1.87 -16.00
N GLU A 177 -11.29 -2.89 -16.77
CA GLU A 177 -12.16 -3.45 -17.83
C GLU A 177 -12.95 -4.67 -17.33
N SER A 178 -12.30 -5.57 -16.62
CA SER A 178 -12.86 -6.86 -16.18
C SER A 178 -13.40 -6.84 -14.75
N ASN A 179 -13.17 -5.77 -13.99
CA ASN A 179 -13.49 -5.65 -12.56
C ASN A 179 -12.83 -6.75 -11.68
N ARG A 180 -11.82 -7.46 -12.20
CA ARG A 180 -11.07 -8.44 -11.42
C ARG A 180 -10.31 -7.73 -10.31
N CYS A 181 -10.49 -8.18 -9.07
CA CYS A 181 -9.65 -7.73 -7.97
C CYS A 181 -8.27 -8.41 -8.02
N TYR A 182 -7.22 -7.61 -7.91
CA TYR A 182 -5.83 -8.06 -7.82
C TYR A 182 -5.33 -8.10 -6.39
N SER A 183 -5.68 -7.10 -5.57
CA SER A 183 -5.19 -6.99 -4.20
C SER A 183 -6.16 -6.20 -3.31
N SER A 184 -6.17 -6.55 -2.03
CA SER A 184 -6.78 -5.79 -0.93
C SER A 184 -5.69 -5.41 0.06
N ILE A 185 -5.62 -4.13 0.43
CA ILE A 185 -4.55 -3.57 1.25
C ILE A 185 -5.17 -2.77 2.39
N GLU A 186 -4.97 -3.21 3.62
CA GLU A 186 -5.17 -2.38 4.80
C GLU A 186 -3.91 -1.55 5.05
N LEU A 187 -4.07 -0.24 5.09
CA LEU A 187 -3.00 0.72 5.34
C LEU A 187 -3.32 1.51 6.62
N ARG A 188 -2.36 1.55 7.54
CA ARG A 188 -2.36 2.48 8.68
C ARG A 188 -1.35 3.59 8.46
N ALA A 189 -1.79 4.82 8.64
CA ALA A 189 -0.95 6.00 8.50
C ALA A 189 -1.21 7.03 9.60
N ILE A 190 -0.16 7.79 9.95
CA ILE A 190 -0.30 9.05 10.67
C ILE A 190 -0.48 10.15 9.62
N TYR A 191 -1.68 10.73 9.52
CA TYR A 191 -1.94 11.81 8.57
C TYR A 191 -1.71 13.20 9.17
N LYS A 192 -1.59 13.29 10.50
CA LYS A 192 -1.14 14.50 11.20
C LYS A 192 -0.22 14.15 12.36
N LEU A 193 1.01 14.66 12.31
CA LEU A 193 1.96 14.52 13.40
C LEU A 193 1.65 15.48 14.55
N ARG A 194 1.97 15.07 15.78
CA ARG A 194 1.96 15.97 16.92
C ARG A 194 2.78 17.24 16.65
N GLY A 195 2.27 18.38 17.10
CA GLY A 195 2.98 19.66 17.03
C GLY A 195 3.03 20.31 15.65
N LEU A 196 2.25 19.83 14.69
CA LEU A 196 2.04 20.44 13.37
C LEU A 196 0.60 20.94 13.20
#